data_AF-A0A955YMD1-F1
#
_entry.id   AF-A0A955YMD1-F1
#
_cell.length_a   1.000
_cell.length_b   1.000
_cell.length_c   1.000
_cell.angle_alpha   90.00
_cell.angle_beta   90.00
_cell.angle_gamma   90.00
#
_symmetry.space_group_name_H-M   'P 1'
#
loop_
_entity.id
_entity.type
_entity.pdbx_description
1 polymer ?
#
loop_
_entity_poly.entity_id
_entity_poly.type
_entity_poly.pdbx_seq_one_letter_code
_entity_poly.pdbx_strand_id
1 'polypeptide(L)'
;MTTQARALVDKLLASDQALLREGADKTLDALLARPLTRFLDDSAIETIVTLVTAAVTEANVERVVQEHIHPGLDRQIARSSANGETLGDLLPPGGDATILAILNKVRLPEAKWAVGVVDAALVRKLVSPVMQDILLRFAKRLPIPGLGGDGPSIPDPLGLGKKLRGATSPLSSVGKGLIGGVDKKLQGIARDFAETATSDVRAALIERLRSDEGRALVAQIAEHASAHLRGVLLADVLREVDSLPRAEVEAFVPALLAHNVARQELQDTVRDELRAVLAVEGQQPLRELLERYGLLAEVQREVPPVLTRIAADVLEDDAMLAWVDKLLAP
;
A
#
# COMPACT_ATOMS: atom_id res chain seq x y z
N MET A 1 26.17 39.31 -40.07
CA MET A 1 26.37 38.26 -41.09
C MET A 1 25.58 37.02 -40.67
N THR A 2 24.24 37.11 -40.71
CA THR A 2 23.31 36.09 -40.19
C THR A 2 22.38 35.52 -41.26
N THR A 3 22.69 35.78 -42.54
CA THR A 3 21.72 35.65 -43.62
C THR A 3 21.57 34.21 -44.12
N GLN A 4 22.61 33.37 -44.01
CA GLN A 4 22.56 31.98 -44.51
C GLN A 4 21.94 31.02 -43.49
N ALA A 5 22.30 31.08 -42.20
CA ALA A 5 21.64 30.26 -41.18
C ALA A 5 20.15 30.61 -41.07
N ARG A 6 19.81 31.90 -41.07
CA ARG A 6 18.41 32.34 -40.98
C ARG A 6 17.60 31.90 -42.20
N ALA A 7 18.14 32.01 -43.42
CA ALA A 7 17.46 31.50 -44.62
C ALA A 7 17.30 29.97 -44.65
N LEU A 8 18.19 29.21 -43.99
CA LEU A 8 18.05 27.76 -43.83
C LEU A 8 16.98 27.42 -42.78
N VAL A 9 17.01 28.10 -41.63
CA VAL A 9 16.04 27.92 -40.55
C VAL A 9 14.64 28.35 -40.98
N ASP A 10 14.50 29.46 -41.70
CA ASP A 10 13.22 29.92 -42.26
C ASP A 10 12.63 28.89 -43.25
N LYS A 11 13.46 28.09 -43.94
CA LYS A 11 13.00 26.98 -44.78
C LYS A 11 12.56 25.76 -43.95
N LEU A 12 13.21 25.49 -42.82
CA LEU A 12 12.84 24.42 -41.90
C LEU A 12 11.56 24.74 -41.13
N LEU A 13 11.38 26.01 -40.77
CA LEU A 13 10.23 26.57 -40.05
C LEU A 13 9.10 27.05 -40.97
N ALA A 14 9.19 26.80 -42.28
CA ALA A 14 8.15 27.16 -43.24
C ALA A 14 6.78 26.60 -42.81
N SER A 15 5.69 27.18 -43.32
CA SER A 15 4.34 27.16 -42.74
C SER A 15 3.72 25.79 -42.37
N ASP A 16 4.26 24.67 -42.84
CA ASP A 16 3.79 23.32 -42.51
C ASP A 16 4.73 22.52 -41.59
N GLN A 17 5.93 23.05 -41.31
CA GLN A 17 7.03 22.39 -40.60
C GLN A 17 7.28 20.95 -41.11
N ALA A 18 6.99 20.67 -42.39
CA ALA A 18 6.98 19.31 -42.91
C ALA A 18 8.36 18.65 -42.81
N LEU A 19 9.43 19.41 -43.07
CA LEU A 19 10.80 18.93 -42.95
C LEU A 19 11.21 18.65 -41.49
N LEU A 20 10.72 19.44 -40.53
CA LEU A 20 10.97 19.20 -39.10
C LEU A 20 10.18 18.00 -38.58
N ARG A 21 8.97 17.78 -39.09
CA ARG A 21 8.19 16.57 -38.79
C ARG A 21 8.87 15.34 -39.35
N GLU A 22 9.26 15.36 -40.63
CA GLU A 22 10.02 14.27 -41.23
C GLU A 22 11.35 14.01 -40.49
N GLY A 23 12.05 15.07 -40.07
CA GLY A 23 13.26 14.96 -39.25
C GLY A 23 13.00 14.35 -37.88
N ALA A 24 11.91 14.73 -37.21
CA ALA A 24 11.50 14.17 -35.93
C ALA A 24 11.14 12.68 -36.05
N ASP A 25 10.39 12.29 -37.09
CA ASP A 25 10.04 10.90 -37.38
C ASP A 25 11.29 10.05 -37.61
N LYS A 26 12.20 10.50 -38.49
CA LYS A 26 13.48 9.80 -38.74
C LYS A 26 14.36 9.72 -37.50
N THR A 27 14.37 10.77 -36.69
CA THR A 27 15.12 10.80 -35.42
C THR A 27 14.54 9.77 -34.46
N LEU A 28 13.22 9.73 -34.29
CA LEU A 28 12.55 8.74 -33.45
C LEU A 28 12.84 7.32 -33.95
N ASP A 29 12.71 7.05 -35.24
CA ASP A 29 13.02 5.73 -35.81
C ASP A 29 14.49 5.33 -35.58
N ALA A 30 15.41 6.27 -35.74
CA ALA A 30 16.82 6.04 -35.49
C ALA A 30 17.11 5.76 -34.01
N LEU A 31 16.41 6.41 -33.07
CA LEU A 31 16.50 6.16 -31.64
C LEU A 31 15.91 4.78 -31.29
N LEU A 32 14.72 4.47 -31.80
CA LEU A 32 14.03 3.20 -31.58
C LEU A 32 14.83 1.98 -32.07
N ALA A 33 15.64 2.15 -33.11
CA ALA A 33 16.51 1.10 -33.64
C ALA A 33 17.76 0.84 -32.77
N ARG A 34 18.07 1.69 -31.79
CA ARG A 34 19.24 1.50 -30.91
C ARG A 34 18.90 0.62 -29.71
N PRO A 35 19.88 -0.15 -29.21
CA PRO A 35 19.71 -0.92 -27.99
C PRO A 35 19.54 0.02 -26.78
N LEU A 36 18.80 -0.42 -25.76
CA LEU A 36 18.57 0.38 -24.54
C LEU A 36 19.88 0.84 -23.87
N THR A 37 20.92 -0.01 -23.92
CA THR A 37 22.28 0.31 -23.42
C THR A 37 22.93 1.50 -24.09
N ARG A 38 22.46 1.94 -25.28
CA ARG A 38 22.95 3.15 -25.91
C ARG A 38 22.49 4.43 -25.18
N PHE A 39 21.34 4.34 -24.50
CA PHE A 39 20.73 5.44 -23.75
C PHE A 39 21.04 5.35 -22.26
N LEU A 40 21.15 4.12 -21.74
CA LEU A 40 21.44 3.83 -20.35
C LEU A 40 22.70 2.95 -20.29
N ASP A 41 23.87 3.61 -20.27
CA ASP A 41 25.15 2.97 -20.00
C ASP A 41 25.54 3.15 -18.51
N ASP A 42 26.66 2.56 -18.10
CA ASP A 42 27.14 2.68 -16.71
C ASP A 42 27.33 4.14 -16.28
N SER A 43 27.72 5.03 -17.20
CA SER A 43 27.86 6.46 -16.90
C SER A 43 26.50 7.11 -16.66
N ALA A 44 25.48 6.75 -17.44
CA ALA A 44 24.12 7.23 -17.26
C ALA A 44 23.52 6.72 -15.94
N ILE A 45 23.77 5.46 -15.56
CA ILE A 45 23.35 4.90 -14.26
C ILE A 45 23.96 5.72 -13.12
N GLU A 46 25.27 5.95 -13.12
CA GLU A 46 25.92 6.75 -12.08
C GLU A 46 25.41 8.19 -12.05
N THR A 47 25.14 8.77 -13.22
CA THR A 47 24.56 10.11 -13.33
C THR A 47 23.15 10.15 -12.74
N ILE A 48 22.28 9.19 -13.06
CA ILE A 48 20.92 9.10 -12.53
C ILE A 48 20.96 8.98 -11.01
N VAL A 49 21.76 8.07 -10.47
CA VAL A 49 21.88 7.87 -9.02
C VAL A 49 22.40 9.15 -8.34
N THR A 50 23.42 9.78 -8.91
CA THR A 50 23.97 11.04 -8.38
C THR A 50 22.94 12.16 -8.39
N LEU A 51 22.22 12.35 -9.50
CA LEU A 51 21.21 13.40 -9.64
C LEU A 51 20.01 13.16 -8.74
N VAL A 52 19.52 11.92 -8.63
CA VAL A 52 18.44 11.56 -7.72
C VAL A 52 18.87 11.80 -6.28
N THR A 53 20.07 11.36 -5.88
CA THR A 53 20.58 11.60 -4.52
C THR A 53 20.73 13.08 -4.21
N ALA A 54 21.24 13.88 -5.16
CA ALA A 54 21.36 15.33 -4.99
C ALA A 54 20.00 16.04 -4.96
N ALA A 55 19.00 15.53 -5.68
CA ALA A 55 17.67 16.11 -5.75
C ALA A 55 16.80 15.76 -4.54
N VAL A 56 16.97 14.57 -3.94
CA VAL A 56 16.21 14.12 -2.77
C VAL A 56 16.79 14.73 -1.50
N THR A 57 16.56 16.03 -1.35
CA THR A 57 16.79 16.78 -0.11
C THR A 57 15.49 16.89 0.67
N GLU A 58 15.59 17.10 1.97
CA GLU A 58 14.43 17.31 2.84
C GLU A 58 13.51 18.41 2.30
N ALA A 59 14.08 19.57 1.93
CA ALA A 59 13.34 20.70 1.38
C ALA A 59 12.66 20.39 0.02
N ASN A 60 13.29 19.60 -0.85
CA ASN A 60 12.69 19.23 -2.13
C ASN A 60 11.58 18.20 -1.95
N VAL A 61 11.76 17.24 -1.03
CA VAL A 61 10.71 16.26 -0.71
C VAL A 61 9.50 16.97 -0.10
N GLU A 62 9.71 17.86 0.86
CA GLU A 62 8.65 18.68 1.43
C GLU A 62 7.90 19.46 0.35
N ARG A 63 8.63 20.11 -0.57
CA ARG A 63 8.03 20.83 -1.70
C ARG A 63 7.16 19.92 -2.56
N VAL A 64 7.65 18.75 -2.96
CA VAL A 64 6.88 17.79 -3.79
C VAL A 64 5.62 17.32 -3.06
N VAL A 65 5.75 17.02 -1.76
CA VAL A 65 4.61 16.60 -0.94
C VAL A 65 3.53 17.69 -0.92
N GLN A 66 3.91 18.94 -0.61
CA GLN A 66 2.98 20.06 -0.46
C GLN A 66 2.40 20.55 -1.79
N GLU A 67 3.21 20.65 -2.85
CA GLU A 67 2.80 21.26 -4.13
C GLU A 67 2.15 20.25 -5.09
N HIS A 68 2.44 18.95 -4.95
CA HIS A 68 1.99 17.94 -5.92
C HIS A 68 1.21 16.80 -5.30
N ILE A 69 1.70 16.21 -4.19
CA ILE A 69 1.04 15.04 -3.59
C ILE A 69 -0.26 15.45 -2.91
N HIS A 70 -0.25 16.46 -2.04
CA HIS A 70 -1.47 16.92 -1.35
C HIS A 70 -2.54 17.38 -2.33
N PRO A 71 -2.24 18.30 -3.28
CA PRO A 71 -3.25 18.75 -4.22
C PRO A 71 -3.69 17.64 -5.18
N GLY A 72 -2.81 16.67 -5.47
CA GLY A 72 -3.15 15.47 -6.24
C GLY A 72 -4.17 14.60 -5.52
N LEU A 73 -3.97 14.35 -4.23
CA LEU A 73 -4.89 13.58 -3.41
C LEU A 73 -6.24 14.30 -3.26
N ASP A 74 -6.22 15.62 -3.02
CA ASP A 74 -7.45 16.43 -2.92
C ASP A 74 -8.28 16.34 -4.20
N ARG A 75 -7.62 16.47 -5.37
CA ARG A 75 -8.28 16.29 -6.67
C ARG A 75 -8.83 14.88 -6.84
N GLN A 76 -8.10 13.85 -6.39
CA GLN A 76 -8.54 12.47 -6.46
C GLN A 76 -9.76 12.20 -5.56
N ILE A 77 -9.77 12.72 -4.34
CA ILE A 77 -10.91 12.64 -3.41
C ILE A 77 -12.13 13.34 -4.00
N ALA A 78 -11.95 14.55 -4.53
CA ALA A 78 -13.04 15.31 -5.16
C ALA A 78 -13.62 14.57 -6.36
N ARG A 79 -12.77 14.04 -7.25
CA ARG A 79 -13.19 13.26 -8.42
C ARG A 79 -13.93 11.99 -8.02
N SER A 80 -13.35 11.19 -7.13
CA SER A 80 -13.95 9.94 -6.67
C SER A 80 -15.28 10.18 -5.96
N SER A 81 -15.40 11.25 -5.17
CA SER A 81 -16.65 11.66 -4.52
C SER A 81 -17.73 12.03 -5.54
N ALA A 82 -17.36 12.78 -6.58
CA ALA A 82 -18.30 13.22 -7.63
C ALA A 82 -18.77 12.05 -8.51
N ASN A 83 -17.89 11.09 -8.78
CA ASN A 83 -18.17 9.94 -9.64
C ASN A 83 -18.79 8.75 -8.90
N GLY A 84 -18.76 8.74 -7.56
CA GLY A 84 -19.19 7.59 -6.76
C GLY A 84 -18.28 6.36 -6.94
N GLU A 85 -17.00 6.57 -7.27
CA GLU A 85 -16.02 5.48 -7.49
C GLU A 85 -15.88 4.64 -6.21
N THR A 86 -16.02 3.33 -6.33
CA THR A 86 -15.87 2.36 -5.26
C THR A 86 -14.50 1.66 -5.31
N LEU A 87 -14.07 1.00 -4.23
CA LEU A 87 -12.86 0.18 -4.26
C LEU A 87 -12.97 -0.97 -5.29
N GLY A 88 -14.17 -1.48 -5.55
CA GLY A 88 -14.41 -2.51 -6.56
C GLY A 88 -14.07 -2.03 -7.98
N ASP A 89 -14.28 -0.74 -8.27
CA ASP A 89 -14.02 -0.16 -9.61
C ASP A 89 -12.52 -0.06 -9.93
N LEU A 90 -11.65 -0.17 -8.92
CA LEU A 90 -10.19 -0.24 -9.11
C LEU A 90 -9.72 -1.63 -9.57
N LEU A 91 -10.58 -2.65 -9.50
CA LEU A 91 -10.21 -4.01 -9.88
C LEU A 91 -10.42 -4.24 -11.38
N PRO A 92 -9.46 -4.90 -12.05
CA PRO A 92 -9.68 -5.33 -13.42
C PRO A 92 -10.79 -6.40 -13.46
N PRO A 93 -11.40 -6.67 -14.62
CA PRO A 93 -12.37 -7.75 -14.77
C PRO A 93 -11.81 -9.09 -14.26
N GLY A 94 -12.50 -9.71 -13.29
CA GLY A 94 -12.05 -10.95 -12.64
C GLY A 94 -11.06 -10.75 -11.48
N GLY A 95 -10.70 -9.51 -11.14
CA GLY A 95 -9.83 -9.18 -10.00
C GLY A 95 -10.37 -9.70 -8.67
N ASP A 96 -11.70 -9.78 -8.52
CA ASP A 96 -12.38 -10.33 -7.36
C ASP A 96 -11.98 -11.77 -7.03
N ALA A 97 -12.06 -12.64 -8.03
CA ALA A 97 -11.73 -14.05 -7.88
C ALA A 97 -10.24 -14.21 -7.56
N THR A 98 -9.39 -13.35 -8.13
CA THR A 98 -7.96 -13.32 -7.87
C THR A 98 -7.65 -12.89 -6.44
N ILE A 99 -8.28 -11.82 -5.93
CA ILE A 99 -8.09 -11.36 -4.54
C ILE A 99 -8.54 -12.44 -3.56
N LEU A 100 -9.71 -13.04 -3.76
CA LEU A 100 -10.19 -14.12 -2.89
C LEU A 100 -9.26 -15.33 -2.95
N ALA A 101 -8.76 -15.70 -4.13
CA ALA A 101 -7.79 -16.78 -4.27
C ALA A 101 -6.45 -16.47 -3.57
N ILE A 102 -6.00 -15.20 -3.57
CA ILE A 102 -4.81 -14.77 -2.84
C ILE A 102 -5.08 -14.81 -1.34
N LEU A 103 -6.15 -14.19 -0.84
CA LEU A 103 -6.52 -14.15 0.58
C LEU A 103 -6.64 -15.56 1.17
N ASN A 104 -7.20 -16.50 0.41
CA ASN A 104 -7.32 -17.91 0.82
C ASN A 104 -5.98 -18.67 0.83
N LYS A 105 -4.94 -18.14 0.16
CA LYS A 105 -3.58 -18.70 0.16
C LYS A 105 -2.65 -18.02 1.17
N VAL A 106 -3.00 -16.84 1.67
CA VAL A 106 -2.16 -16.11 2.64
C VAL A 106 -2.05 -16.95 3.92
N ARG A 107 -0.86 -17.52 4.14
CA ARG A 107 -0.49 -18.06 5.45
C ARG A 107 -0.30 -16.87 6.38
N LEU A 108 -0.81 -16.98 7.62
CA LEU A 108 -0.51 -16.02 8.68
C LEU A 108 1.01 -15.80 8.70
N PRO A 109 1.49 -14.54 8.62
CA PRO A 109 2.92 -14.28 8.60
C PRO A 109 3.56 -14.91 9.84
N GLU A 110 4.66 -15.65 9.63
CA GLU A 110 5.51 -16.09 10.73
C GLU A 110 6.15 -14.84 11.32
N ALA A 111 5.45 -14.19 12.25
CA ALA A 111 5.83 -12.91 12.86
C ALA A 111 7.02 -13.07 13.82
N LYS A 112 8.11 -13.69 13.36
CA LYS A 112 9.37 -13.90 14.07
C LYS A 112 9.98 -12.57 14.52
N TRP A 113 9.77 -11.51 13.74
CA TRP A 113 10.19 -10.13 14.04
C TRP A 113 9.31 -9.45 15.11
N ALA A 114 8.06 -9.89 15.30
CA ALA A 114 7.12 -9.28 16.23
C ALA A 114 7.21 -9.87 17.65
N VAL A 115 8.05 -10.89 17.85
CA VAL A 115 8.31 -11.48 19.17
C VAL A 115 8.98 -10.41 20.05
N GLY A 116 8.25 -9.89 21.03
CA GLY A 116 8.71 -8.86 21.96
C GLY A 116 8.37 -7.41 21.57
N VAL A 117 7.80 -7.16 20.38
CA VAL A 117 7.37 -5.81 19.94
C VAL A 117 6.14 -5.34 20.71
N VAL A 118 5.24 -6.27 21.05
CA VAL A 118 4.05 -6.00 21.84
C VAL A 118 4.25 -6.59 23.24
N ASP A 119 4.39 -5.73 24.24
CA ASP A 119 4.46 -6.16 25.64
C ASP A 119 3.11 -6.79 26.03
N ALA A 120 3.14 -8.10 26.32
CA ALA A 120 1.98 -8.86 26.75
C ALA A 120 1.35 -8.27 28.03
N ALA A 121 2.12 -7.60 28.88
CA ALA A 121 1.62 -6.90 30.06
C ALA A 121 0.79 -5.66 29.67
N LEU A 122 1.16 -4.93 28.61
CA LEU A 122 0.39 -3.78 28.12
C LEU A 122 -0.92 -4.22 27.45
N VAL A 123 -0.88 -5.26 26.61
CA VAL A 123 -2.10 -5.86 26.04
C VAL A 123 -3.01 -6.39 27.14
N ARG A 124 -2.44 -7.03 28.16
CA ARG A 124 -3.19 -7.50 29.33
C ARG A 124 -3.83 -6.34 30.08
N LYS A 125 -3.12 -5.22 30.30
CA LYS A 125 -3.69 -4.02 30.93
C LYS A 125 -4.84 -3.42 30.12
N LEU A 126 -4.76 -3.45 28.78
CA LEU A 126 -5.79 -2.93 27.89
C LEU A 126 -7.04 -3.84 27.85
N VAL A 127 -6.85 -5.15 27.75
CA VAL A 127 -7.93 -6.13 27.52
C VAL A 127 -8.57 -6.60 28.83
N SER A 128 -7.82 -6.67 29.93
CA SER A 128 -8.31 -7.21 31.21
C SER A 128 -9.53 -6.48 31.76
N PRO A 129 -9.64 -5.14 31.73
CA PRO A 129 -10.85 -4.43 32.16
C PRO A 129 -12.09 -4.81 31.34
N VAL A 130 -11.94 -4.97 30.02
CA VAL A 130 -13.04 -5.33 29.11
C VAL A 130 -13.50 -6.77 29.35
N MET A 131 -12.55 -7.70 29.49
CA MET A 131 -12.86 -9.10 29.79
C MET A 131 -13.50 -9.25 31.17
N GLN A 132 -13.04 -8.50 32.17
CA GLN A 132 -13.64 -8.46 33.49
C GLN A 132 -15.08 -7.95 33.44
N ASP A 133 -15.36 -6.87 32.68
CA ASP A 133 -16.72 -6.35 32.53
C ASP A 133 -17.63 -7.33 31.76
N ILE A 134 -17.14 -7.97 30.70
CA ILE A 134 -17.90 -9.01 29.96
C ILE A 134 -18.20 -10.20 30.87
N LEU A 135 -17.22 -10.71 31.63
CA LEU A 135 -17.41 -11.83 32.55
C LEU A 135 -18.32 -11.47 33.72
N LEU A 136 -18.22 -10.24 34.26
CA LEU A 136 -19.13 -9.74 35.29
C LEU A 136 -20.57 -9.59 34.77
N ARG A 137 -20.76 -9.10 33.54
CA ARG A 137 -22.07 -9.02 32.90
C ARG A 137 -22.64 -10.40 32.60
N PHE A 138 -21.80 -11.35 32.22
CA PHE A 138 -22.21 -12.74 31.99
C PHE A 138 -22.58 -13.43 33.32
N ALA A 139 -21.77 -13.26 34.37
CA ALA A 139 -22.04 -13.78 35.71
C ALA A 139 -23.32 -13.19 36.32
N LYS A 140 -23.58 -11.89 36.09
CA LYS A 140 -24.84 -11.22 36.49
C LYS A 140 -26.06 -11.69 35.68
N ARG A 141 -25.84 -12.22 34.47
CA ARG A 141 -26.89 -12.77 33.60
C ARG A 141 -27.14 -14.26 33.80
N LEU A 142 -26.28 -14.97 34.52
CA LEU A 142 -26.54 -16.36 34.88
C LEU A 142 -27.67 -16.39 35.92
N PRO A 143 -28.78 -17.12 35.67
CA PRO A 143 -29.81 -17.30 36.67
C PRO A 143 -29.19 -18.05 37.85
N ILE A 144 -29.15 -17.41 39.01
CA ILE A 144 -28.67 -18.01 40.27
C ILE A 144 -29.63 -19.17 40.58
N PRO A 145 -29.16 -20.44 40.61
CA PRO A 145 -30.01 -21.55 41.00
C PRO A 145 -30.46 -21.35 42.46
N GLY A 146 -31.75 -21.05 42.66
CA GLY A 146 -32.36 -20.88 43.98
C GLY A 146 -33.14 -19.57 44.21
N LEU A 147 -33.17 -18.62 43.27
CA LEU A 147 -34.03 -17.44 43.37
C LEU A 147 -34.73 -17.16 42.02
N GLY A 148 -35.95 -17.67 41.88
CA GLY A 148 -36.92 -17.20 40.88
C GLY A 148 -37.40 -18.23 39.85
N GLY A 149 -38.61 -18.75 40.09
CA GLY A 149 -39.69 -18.88 39.09
C GLY A 149 -39.58 -19.93 37.99
N ASP A 150 -40.53 -20.87 38.02
CA ASP A 150 -40.83 -21.87 36.98
C ASP A 150 -40.82 -21.31 35.55
N GLY A 151 -40.01 -21.92 34.67
CA GLY A 151 -39.98 -21.67 33.23
C GLY A 151 -39.19 -22.78 32.50
N PRO A 152 -39.59 -23.17 31.28
CA PRO A 152 -39.19 -24.44 30.69
C PRO A 152 -37.73 -24.45 30.25
N SER A 153 -37.04 -25.52 30.63
CA SER A 153 -35.65 -25.86 30.33
C SER A 153 -35.31 -25.77 28.84
N ILE A 154 -34.34 -24.91 28.49
CA ILE A 154 -33.68 -24.86 27.18
C ILE A 154 -32.72 -26.07 27.09
N PRO A 155 -32.65 -26.80 25.95
CA PRO A 155 -31.69 -27.90 25.79
C PRO A 155 -30.25 -27.35 25.77
N ASP A 156 -29.40 -27.88 26.63
CA ASP A 156 -27.97 -27.55 26.76
C ASP A 156 -27.15 -28.22 25.63
N PRO A 157 -26.69 -27.48 24.60
CA PRO A 157 -25.97 -28.05 23.47
C PRO A 157 -24.47 -28.25 23.76
N LEU A 158 -23.99 -27.90 24.96
CA LEU A 158 -22.57 -27.98 25.32
C LEU A 158 -22.26 -29.03 26.40
N GLY A 159 -23.25 -29.79 26.87
CA GLY A 159 -23.04 -30.93 27.77
C GLY A 159 -22.39 -30.58 29.12
N LEU A 160 -22.35 -29.29 29.48
CA LEU A 160 -21.76 -28.79 30.72
C LEU A 160 -22.61 -29.20 31.94
N GLY A 161 -23.92 -29.43 31.75
CA GLY A 161 -24.82 -29.88 32.81
C GLY A 161 -24.48 -31.26 33.42
N LYS A 162 -23.75 -32.13 32.71
CA LYS A 162 -23.39 -33.46 33.24
C LYS A 162 -22.19 -33.44 34.20
N LYS A 163 -21.27 -32.48 34.08
CA LYS A 163 -20.11 -32.37 34.97
C LYS A 163 -20.42 -31.64 36.30
N LEU A 164 -21.54 -30.93 36.38
CA LEU A 164 -21.99 -30.26 37.62
C LEU A 164 -22.91 -31.13 38.50
N ARG A 165 -23.48 -32.22 37.97
CA ARG A 165 -24.33 -33.14 38.75
C ARG A 165 -23.58 -34.18 39.59
N GLY A 166 -22.28 -34.35 39.36
CA GLY A 166 -21.44 -35.31 40.10
C GLY A 166 -20.76 -34.75 41.35
N ALA A 167 -20.83 -33.44 41.59
CA ALA A 167 -20.24 -32.81 42.77
C ALA A 167 -21.30 -32.68 43.88
N THR A 168 -21.54 -33.79 44.59
CA THR A 168 -22.33 -33.77 45.83
C THR A 168 -21.56 -33.00 46.91
N SER A 169 -21.98 -31.74 47.12
CA SER A 169 -21.86 -30.90 48.33
C SER A 169 -20.45 -30.59 48.89
N PRO A 170 -20.10 -29.28 48.91
CA PRO A 170 -19.99 -28.61 50.21
C PRO A 170 -20.63 -27.21 50.23
N LEU A 171 -21.75 -27.00 49.53
CA LEU A 171 -22.41 -25.68 49.45
C LEU A 171 -23.65 -25.52 50.36
N SER A 172 -24.04 -26.53 51.14
CA SER A 172 -25.23 -26.45 52.00
C SER A 172 -25.02 -25.74 53.35
N SER A 173 -23.79 -25.35 53.72
CA SER A 173 -23.52 -24.64 54.99
C SER A 173 -23.19 -23.15 54.84
N VAL A 174 -23.30 -22.58 53.64
CA VAL A 174 -22.89 -21.19 53.36
C VAL A 174 -24.08 -20.23 53.37
N GLY A 175 -25.01 -20.43 54.32
CA GLY A 175 -26.29 -19.73 54.37
C GLY A 175 -26.33 -18.38 55.08
N LYS A 176 -25.24 -17.90 55.72
CA LYS A 176 -25.34 -16.68 56.57
C LYS A 176 -24.16 -15.69 56.54
N GLY A 177 -23.30 -15.70 55.51
CA GLY A 177 -22.11 -14.80 55.51
C GLY A 177 -21.60 -14.26 54.18
N LEU A 178 -22.29 -14.45 53.05
CA LEU A 178 -21.68 -14.21 51.73
C LEU A 178 -22.53 -13.34 50.79
N ILE A 179 -22.60 -12.04 51.07
CA ILE A 179 -22.94 -11.06 50.01
C ILE A 179 -21.67 -10.29 49.56
N GLY A 180 -20.65 -10.13 50.41
CA GLY A 180 -19.39 -9.49 50.03
C GLY A 180 -18.26 -10.41 49.54
N GLY A 181 -18.32 -11.72 49.84
CA GLY A 181 -17.24 -12.67 49.49
C GLY A 181 -17.39 -13.33 48.12
N VAL A 182 -18.61 -13.36 47.57
CA VAL A 182 -18.87 -13.88 46.21
C VAL A 182 -18.29 -12.93 45.17
N ASP A 183 -18.43 -11.61 45.36
CA ASP A 183 -17.84 -10.61 44.47
C ASP A 183 -16.30 -10.67 44.47
N LYS A 184 -15.66 -10.79 45.64
CA LYS A 184 -14.19 -10.93 45.71
C LYS A 184 -13.68 -12.23 45.10
N LYS A 185 -14.42 -13.35 45.26
CA LYS A 185 -14.08 -14.63 44.64
C LYS A 185 -14.30 -14.61 43.13
N LEU A 186 -15.40 -14.02 42.65
CA LEU A 186 -15.67 -13.83 41.22
C LEU A 186 -14.65 -12.89 40.59
N GLN A 187 -14.23 -11.84 41.29
CA GLN A 187 -13.19 -10.92 40.83
C GLN A 187 -11.81 -11.59 40.78
N GLY A 188 -11.49 -12.46 41.75
CA GLY A 188 -10.30 -13.31 41.71
C GLY A 188 -10.31 -14.31 40.56
N ILE A 189 -11.43 -15.01 40.35
CA ILE A 189 -11.60 -15.95 39.22
C ILE A 189 -11.55 -15.21 37.88
N ALA A 190 -12.19 -14.05 37.75
CA ALA A 190 -12.14 -13.23 36.54
C ALA A 190 -10.72 -12.70 36.26
N ARG A 191 -9.94 -12.40 37.31
CA ARG A 191 -8.54 -12.00 37.21
C ARG A 191 -7.65 -13.16 36.78
N ASP A 192 -7.77 -14.32 37.43
CA ASP A 192 -6.98 -15.52 37.10
C ASP A 192 -7.34 -16.03 35.69
N PHE A 193 -8.62 -15.95 35.32
CA PHE A 193 -9.08 -16.25 33.97
C PHE A 193 -8.54 -15.22 32.98
N ALA A 194 -8.56 -13.92 33.26
CA ALA A 194 -7.95 -12.91 32.37
C ALA A 194 -6.42 -13.05 32.24
N GLU A 195 -5.73 -13.47 33.30
CA GLU A 195 -4.28 -13.71 33.32
C GLU A 195 -3.87 -14.96 32.50
N THR A 196 -4.71 -16.00 32.50
CA THR A 196 -4.42 -17.29 31.83
C THR A 196 -5.04 -17.39 30.43
N ALA A 197 -6.25 -16.84 30.25
CA ALA A 197 -7.03 -16.96 29.01
C ALA A 197 -6.33 -16.32 27.82
N THR A 198 -5.49 -15.31 27.97
CA THR A 198 -4.88 -14.68 26.78
C THR A 198 -3.95 -15.63 26.02
N SER A 199 -3.24 -16.52 26.74
CA SER A 199 -2.36 -17.50 26.11
C SER A 199 -3.15 -18.72 25.61
N ASP A 200 -4.06 -19.24 26.42
CA ASP A 200 -4.82 -20.45 26.09
C ASP A 200 -5.90 -20.18 25.04
N VAL A 201 -6.57 -19.02 25.08
CA VAL A 201 -7.49 -18.58 24.02
C VAL A 201 -6.70 -18.29 22.74
N ARG A 202 -5.50 -17.72 22.81
CA ARG A 202 -4.66 -17.55 21.61
C ARG A 202 -4.24 -18.89 21.01
N ALA A 203 -3.81 -19.84 21.83
CA ALA A 203 -3.43 -21.18 21.36
C ALA A 203 -4.64 -21.91 20.76
N ALA A 204 -5.78 -21.92 21.45
CA ALA A 204 -7.03 -22.50 20.97
C ALA A 204 -7.57 -21.79 19.73
N LEU A 205 -7.44 -20.47 19.62
CA LEU A 205 -7.80 -19.70 18.44
C LEU A 205 -6.88 -20.05 17.26
N ILE A 206 -5.57 -20.17 17.47
CA ILE A 206 -4.61 -20.60 16.44
C ILE A 206 -4.93 -22.03 15.97
N GLU A 207 -5.21 -22.93 16.89
CA GLU A 207 -5.60 -24.31 16.58
C GLU A 207 -6.93 -24.36 15.82
N ARG A 208 -7.90 -23.55 16.26
CA ARG A 208 -9.18 -23.40 15.57
C ARG A 208 -9.00 -22.83 14.16
N LEU A 209 -8.20 -21.78 13.99
CA LEU A 209 -7.87 -21.19 12.67
C LEU A 209 -7.15 -22.19 11.74
N ARG A 210 -6.43 -23.18 12.30
CA ARG A 210 -5.78 -24.25 11.54
C ARG A 210 -6.72 -25.41 11.18
N SER A 211 -7.77 -25.63 11.97
CA SER A 211 -8.78 -26.66 11.70
C SER A 211 -9.54 -26.41 10.39
N ASP A 212 -10.08 -27.45 9.77
CA ASP A 212 -10.84 -27.35 8.52
C ASP A 212 -12.07 -26.43 8.67
N GLU A 213 -12.75 -26.53 9.80
CA GLU A 213 -13.92 -25.71 10.12
C GLU A 213 -13.54 -24.23 10.33
N GLY A 214 -12.43 -23.95 11.02
CA GLY A 214 -11.95 -22.57 11.19
C GLY A 214 -11.43 -21.97 9.88
N ARG A 215 -10.78 -22.76 9.02
CA ARG A 215 -10.40 -22.33 7.68
C ARG A 215 -11.62 -22.00 6.82
N ALA A 216 -12.69 -22.80 6.91
CA ALA A 216 -13.95 -22.50 6.22
C ALA A 216 -14.61 -21.20 6.74
N LEU A 217 -14.61 -20.98 8.06
CA LEU A 217 -15.13 -19.74 8.65
C LEU A 217 -14.29 -18.51 8.25
N VAL A 218 -12.96 -18.61 8.25
CA VAL A 218 -12.09 -17.53 7.78
C VAL A 218 -12.32 -17.22 6.31
N ALA A 219 -12.53 -18.24 5.47
CA ALA A 219 -12.87 -18.04 4.07
C ALA A 219 -14.21 -17.29 3.90
N GLN A 220 -15.23 -17.63 4.67
CA GLN A 220 -16.51 -16.91 4.68
C GLN A 220 -16.37 -15.46 5.19
N ILE A 221 -15.58 -15.24 6.23
CA ILE A 221 -15.28 -13.89 6.73
C ILE A 221 -14.53 -13.08 5.67
N ALA A 222 -13.55 -13.67 4.99
CA ALA A 222 -12.79 -13.02 3.93
C ALA A 222 -13.67 -12.68 2.71
N GLU A 223 -14.58 -13.59 2.33
CA GLU A 223 -15.55 -13.36 1.26
C GLU A 223 -16.51 -12.22 1.60
N HIS A 224 -17.06 -12.23 2.82
CA HIS A 224 -17.94 -11.16 3.29
C HIS A 224 -17.20 -9.82 3.37
N ALA A 225 -16.01 -9.79 3.98
CA ALA A 225 -15.19 -8.59 4.11
C ALA A 225 -14.79 -8.05 2.74
N SER A 226 -14.39 -8.91 1.80
CA SER A 226 -14.06 -8.53 0.42
C SER A 226 -15.28 -7.97 -0.31
N ALA A 227 -16.46 -8.59 -0.18
CA ALA A 227 -17.69 -8.06 -0.77
C ALA A 227 -18.07 -6.69 -0.19
N HIS A 228 -17.92 -6.51 1.12
CA HIS A 228 -18.20 -5.25 1.78
C HIS A 228 -17.21 -4.15 1.37
N LEU A 229 -15.90 -4.43 1.43
CA LEU A 229 -14.85 -3.47 1.06
C LEU A 229 -14.99 -2.98 -0.37
N ARG A 230 -15.39 -3.84 -1.31
CA ARG A 230 -15.62 -3.43 -2.71
C ARG A 230 -16.71 -2.38 -2.87
N GLY A 231 -17.73 -2.40 -2.01
CA GLY A 231 -18.81 -1.42 -2.03
C GLY A 231 -18.46 -0.11 -1.30
N VAL A 232 -17.30 -0.04 -0.63
CA VAL A 232 -16.86 1.19 0.04
C VAL A 232 -16.44 2.21 -1.00
N LEU A 233 -16.91 3.45 -0.83
CA LEU A 233 -16.51 4.57 -1.68
C LEU A 233 -15.02 4.82 -1.50
N LEU A 234 -14.29 4.91 -2.60
CA LEU A 234 -12.85 5.18 -2.60
C LEU A 234 -12.56 6.51 -1.87
N ALA A 235 -13.41 7.53 -2.05
CA ALA A 235 -13.28 8.80 -1.35
C ALA A 235 -13.37 8.68 0.18
N ASP A 236 -14.16 7.75 0.72
CA ASP A 236 -14.27 7.55 2.17
C ASP A 236 -12.97 6.94 2.72
N VAL A 237 -12.39 5.96 2.02
CA VAL A 237 -11.08 5.38 2.37
C VAL A 237 -9.97 6.42 2.28
N LEU A 238 -9.95 7.22 1.21
CA LEU A 238 -8.94 8.27 1.05
C LEU A 238 -9.06 9.35 2.13
N ARG A 239 -10.27 9.68 2.59
CA ARG A 239 -10.49 10.60 3.73
C ARG A 239 -10.14 9.98 5.08
N GLU A 240 -10.35 8.68 5.28
CA GLU A 240 -9.90 7.98 6.50
C GLU A 240 -8.37 7.94 6.59
N VAL A 241 -7.68 7.73 5.46
CA VAL A 241 -6.21 7.86 5.39
C VAL A 241 -5.78 9.28 5.75
N ASP A 242 -6.56 10.30 5.40
CA ASP A 242 -6.30 11.70 5.76
C ASP A 242 -6.55 12.01 7.26
N SER A 243 -7.32 11.17 7.95
CA SER A 243 -7.58 11.30 9.40
C SER A 243 -6.50 10.70 10.30
N LEU A 244 -5.55 9.95 9.72
CA LEU A 244 -4.34 9.51 10.42
C LEU A 244 -3.50 10.75 10.82
N PRO A 245 -2.55 10.65 11.78
CA PRO A 245 -1.63 11.74 12.13
C PRO A 245 -0.62 11.98 10.99
N ARG A 246 -1.15 12.33 9.82
CA ARG A 246 -0.47 12.42 8.55
C ARG A 246 0.56 13.52 8.59
N ALA A 247 0.23 14.68 9.18
CA ALA A 247 1.18 15.77 9.37
C ALA A 247 2.44 15.34 10.16
N GLU A 248 2.31 14.46 11.14
CA GLU A 248 3.44 13.98 11.95
C GLU A 248 4.28 12.95 11.19
N VAL A 249 3.63 12.02 10.49
CA VAL A 249 4.30 11.03 9.64
C VAL A 249 4.97 11.71 8.44
N GLU A 250 4.28 12.63 7.78
CA GLU A 250 4.77 13.41 6.65
C GLU A 250 5.86 14.40 7.03
N ALA A 251 5.85 14.97 8.23
CA ALA A 251 6.99 15.75 8.71
C ALA A 251 8.25 14.88 8.83
N PHE A 252 8.09 13.57 9.06
CA PHE A 252 9.21 12.63 9.16
C PHE A 252 9.64 12.05 7.80
N VAL A 253 8.75 12.02 6.80
CA VAL A 253 9.02 11.45 5.46
C VAL A 253 10.20 12.12 4.75
N PRO A 254 10.33 13.47 4.69
CA PRO A 254 11.48 14.15 4.13
C PRO A 254 12.81 13.71 4.76
N ALA A 255 12.89 13.70 6.09
CA ALA A 255 14.08 13.30 6.81
C ALA A 255 14.43 11.82 6.55
N LEU A 256 13.42 10.94 6.56
CA LEU A 256 13.58 9.51 6.30
C LEU A 256 14.06 9.24 4.86
N LEU A 257 13.49 9.91 3.87
CA LEU A 257 13.86 9.74 2.46
C LEU A 257 15.26 10.31 2.20
N ALA A 258 15.56 11.52 2.68
CA ALA A 258 16.90 12.10 2.57
C ALA A 258 17.96 11.22 3.24
N HIS A 259 17.66 10.69 4.44
CA HIS A 259 18.54 9.75 5.12
C HIS A 259 18.79 8.48 4.31
N ASN A 260 17.73 7.82 3.82
CA ASN A 260 17.88 6.55 3.12
C ASN A 260 18.52 6.70 1.74
N VAL A 261 18.21 7.75 0.99
CA VAL A 261 18.82 8.00 -0.32
C VAL A 261 20.31 8.34 -0.20
N ALA A 262 20.74 8.96 0.90
CA ALA A 262 22.15 9.18 1.20
C ALA A 262 22.91 7.88 1.57
N ARG A 263 22.22 6.77 1.87
CA ARG A 263 22.88 5.51 2.24
C ARG A 263 23.52 4.86 1.02
N GLN A 264 24.80 4.53 1.17
CA GLN A 264 25.54 3.85 0.13
C GLN A 264 24.91 2.51 -0.23
N GLU A 265 24.37 1.75 0.74
CA GLU A 265 23.76 0.44 0.46
C GLU A 265 22.54 0.54 -0.44
N LEU A 266 21.71 1.58 -0.27
CA LEU A 266 20.54 1.80 -1.12
C LEU A 266 20.99 2.22 -2.53
N GLN A 267 21.96 3.11 -2.63
CA GLN A 267 22.50 3.53 -3.93
C GLN A 267 23.13 2.37 -4.68
N ASP A 268 23.91 1.52 -3.99
CA ASP A 268 24.50 0.31 -4.58
C ASP A 268 23.42 -0.67 -5.03
N THR A 269 22.39 -0.88 -4.21
CA THR A 269 21.23 -1.71 -4.60
C THR A 269 20.55 -1.18 -5.87
N VAL A 270 20.31 0.13 -5.94
CA VAL A 270 19.70 0.76 -7.13
C VAL A 270 20.60 0.59 -8.36
N ARG A 271 21.91 0.79 -8.23
CA ARG A 271 22.88 0.56 -9.33
C ARG A 271 22.82 -0.89 -9.80
N ASP A 272 22.84 -1.84 -8.87
CA ASP A 272 22.87 -3.27 -9.19
C ASP A 272 21.56 -3.73 -9.84
N GLU A 273 20.40 -3.23 -9.38
CA GLU A 273 19.11 -3.50 -10.02
C GLU A 273 19.05 -2.90 -11.44
N LEU A 274 19.53 -1.67 -11.65
CA LEU A 274 19.60 -1.05 -12.97
C LEU A 274 20.51 -1.85 -13.92
N ARG A 275 21.68 -2.30 -13.42
CA ARG A 275 22.59 -3.18 -14.18
C ARG A 275 21.95 -4.53 -14.47
N ALA A 276 21.23 -5.12 -13.53
CA ALA A 276 20.54 -6.39 -13.71
C ALA A 276 19.46 -6.28 -14.80
N VAL A 277 18.67 -5.21 -14.80
CA VAL A 277 17.69 -4.94 -15.87
C VAL A 277 18.38 -4.79 -17.22
N LEU A 278 19.47 -4.02 -17.29
CA LEU A 278 20.23 -3.85 -18.54
C LEU A 278 20.94 -5.12 -19.00
N ALA A 279 21.32 -6.02 -18.09
CA ALA A 279 21.89 -7.31 -18.46
C ALA A 279 20.86 -8.20 -19.18
N VAL A 280 19.57 -8.06 -18.86
CA VAL A 280 18.48 -8.85 -19.46
C VAL A 280 17.96 -8.18 -20.75
N GLU A 281 17.65 -6.89 -20.68
CA GLU A 281 16.93 -6.18 -21.76
C GLU A 281 17.82 -5.20 -22.54
N GLY A 282 19.03 -4.92 -22.06
CA GLY A 282 19.84 -3.80 -22.52
C GLY A 282 20.35 -3.88 -23.96
N GLN A 283 20.49 -5.10 -24.51
CA GLN A 283 20.90 -5.32 -25.91
C GLN A 283 19.73 -5.29 -26.88
N GLN A 284 18.48 -5.30 -26.38
CA GLN A 284 17.31 -5.27 -27.24
C GLN A 284 17.08 -3.86 -27.78
N PRO A 285 16.70 -3.71 -29.06
CA PRO A 285 16.26 -2.44 -29.61
C PRO A 285 15.11 -1.88 -28.79
N LEU A 286 15.13 -0.56 -28.55
CA LEU A 286 14.06 0.12 -27.82
C LEU A 286 12.69 -0.11 -28.48
N ARG A 287 12.65 -0.25 -29.80
CA ARG A 287 11.46 -0.64 -30.56
C ARG A 287 10.83 -1.93 -30.05
N GLU A 288 11.62 -2.99 -29.90
CA GLU A 288 11.13 -4.32 -29.50
C GLU A 288 10.61 -4.31 -28.05
N LEU A 289 11.28 -3.56 -27.17
CA LEU A 289 10.82 -3.36 -25.79
C LEU A 289 9.47 -2.64 -25.77
N LEU A 290 9.36 -1.51 -26.48
CA LEU A 290 8.11 -0.75 -26.54
C LEU A 290 6.98 -1.54 -27.19
N GLU A 291 7.27 -2.37 -28.19
CA GLU A 291 6.29 -3.26 -28.81
C GLU A 291 5.80 -4.33 -27.82
N ARG A 292 6.72 -4.96 -27.06
CA ARG A 292 6.38 -5.94 -26.03
C ARG A 292 5.46 -5.38 -24.95
N TYR A 293 5.69 -4.13 -24.55
CA TYR A 293 4.86 -3.43 -23.56
C TYR A 293 3.61 -2.78 -24.16
N GLY A 294 3.40 -2.88 -25.48
CA GLY A 294 2.25 -2.29 -26.17
C GLY A 294 2.25 -0.76 -26.16
N LEU A 295 3.43 -0.13 -26.16
CA LEU A 295 3.61 1.32 -26.10
C LEU A 295 4.16 1.91 -27.41
N LEU A 296 4.57 1.08 -28.38
CA LEU A 296 5.22 1.54 -29.61
C LEU A 296 4.32 2.47 -30.43
N ALA A 297 3.03 2.13 -30.56
CA ALA A 297 2.09 2.93 -31.34
C ALA A 297 1.85 4.30 -30.71
N GLU A 298 1.71 4.35 -29.38
CA GLU A 298 1.58 5.57 -28.60
C GLU A 298 2.82 6.43 -28.72
N VAL A 299 4.01 5.85 -28.59
CA VAL A 299 5.29 6.58 -28.74
C VAL A 299 5.42 7.16 -30.16
N GLN A 300 5.12 6.39 -31.20
CA GLN A 300 5.17 6.86 -32.59
C GLN A 300 4.13 7.95 -32.87
N ARG A 301 3.02 7.98 -32.15
CA ARG A 301 1.98 9.01 -32.31
C ARG A 301 2.31 10.29 -31.55
N GLU A 302 2.76 10.18 -30.31
CA GLU A 302 2.88 11.32 -29.39
C GLU A 302 4.25 12.01 -29.41
N VAL A 303 5.32 11.26 -29.69
CA VAL A 303 6.69 11.81 -29.58
C VAL A 303 7.08 12.72 -30.75
N PRO A 304 6.79 12.41 -32.03
CA PRO A 304 7.20 13.28 -33.13
C PRO A 304 6.66 14.71 -33.04
N PRO A 305 5.37 14.97 -32.70
CA PRO A 305 4.88 16.33 -32.49
C PRO A 305 5.65 17.10 -31.41
N VAL A 306 6.04 16.42 -30.32
CA VAL A 306 6.84 17.01 -29.25
C VAL A 306 8.25 17.35 -29.73
N LEU A 307 8.91 16.43 -30.44
CA LEU A 307 10.24 16.65 -31.01
C LEU A 307 10.24 17.78 -32.05
N THR A 308 9.23 17.84 -32.92
CA THR A 308 9.07 18.92 -33.91
C THR A 308 8.95 20.27 -33.22
N ARG A 309 8.14 20.38 -32.17
CA ARG A 309 7.98 21.63 -31.40
C ARG A 309 9.30 22.04 -30.75
N ILE A 310 9.96 21.13 -30.03
CA ILE A 310 11.24 21.43 -29.37
C ILE A 310 12.30 21.83 -30.39
N ALA A 311 12.37 21.14 -31.53
CA ALA A 311 13.31 21.47 -32.59
C ALA A 311 13.02 22.86 -33.18
N ALA A 312 11.75 23.23 -33.36
CA ALA A 312 11.37 24.55 -33.82
C ALA A 312 11.83 25.64 -32.82
N ASP A 313 11.51 25.47 -31.53
CA ASP A 313 11.90 26.41 -30.48
C ASP A 313 13.42 26.60 -30.41
N VAL A 314 14.19 25.50 -30.54
CA VAL A 314 15.66 25.54 -30.52
C VAL A 314 16.22 26.22 -31.77
N LEU A 315 15.62 26.02 -32.94
CA LEU A 315 16.10 26.64 -34.18
C LEU A 315 15.77 28.13 -34.28
N GLU A 316 14.74 28.59 -33.56
CA GLU A 316 14.40 30.02 -33.43
C GLU A 316 15.33 30.78 -32.48
N ASP A 317 16.09 30.08 -31.62
CA ASP A 317 17.00 30.69 -30.65
C ASP A 317 18.22 31.35 -31.32
N ASP A 318 18.49 32.60 -30.94
CA ASP A 318 19.58 33.40 -31.51
C ASP A 318 20.97 32.76 -31.30
N ALA A 319 21.19 32.06 -30.19
CA ALA A 319 22.48 31.39 -29.93
C ALA A 319 22.65 30.16 -30.84
N MET A 320 21.56 29.43 -31.11
CA MET A 320 21.57 28.34 -32.07
C MET A 320 21.82 28.85 -33.49
N LEU A 321 21.16 29.93 -33.91
CA LEU A 321 21.40 30.56 -35.21
C LEU A 321 22.87 30.99 -35.37
N ALA A 322 23.46 31.61 -34.34
CA ALA A 322 24.86 31.98 -34.34
C ALA A 322 25.82 30.77 -34.40
N TRP A 323 25.44 29.64 -33.82
CA TRP A 323 26.20 28.39 -33.94
C TRP A 323 26.11 27.80 -35.35
N VAL A 324 24.92 27.80 -35.97
CA VAL A 324 24.73 27.33 -37.36
C VAL A 324 25.53 28.20 -38.33
N ASP A 325 25.53 29.53 -38.16
CA ASP A 325 26.33 30.43 -39.00
C ASP A 325 27.84 30.12 -38.89
N LYS A 326 28.34 29.71 -37.72
CA LYS A 326 29.74 29.26 -37.56
C LYS A 326 30.01 27.93 -38.25
N LEU A 327 29.05 27.01 -38.24
CA LEU A 327 29.16 25.71 -38.92
C LEU A 327 29.19 25.87 -40.45
N LEU A 328 28.43 26.85 -40.95
CA LEU A 328 28.32 27.15 -42.38
C LEU A 328 29.42 28.09 -42.89
N ALA A 329 30.24 28.64 -42.00
CA ALA A 329 31.40 29.44 -42.37
C ALA A 329 32.47 28.53 -43.02
N PRO A 330 33.05 28.95 -44.15
CA PRO A 330 33.99 28.13 -44.94
C PRO A 330 35.33 27.85 -44.24
#